data_AF-A0A7W0UUX4-F1
#
_entry.id   AF-A0A7W0UUX4-F1
#
_cell.length_a   1.000
_cell.length_b   1.000
_cell.length_c   1.000
_cell.angle_alpha   90.00
_cell.angle_beta   90.00
_cell.angle_gamma   90.00
#
_symmetry.space_group_name_H-M   'P 1'
#
loop_
_entity.id
_entity.type
_entity.pdbx_description
1 polymer ?
#
loop_
_entity_poly.entity_id
_entity_poly.type
_entity_poly.pdbx_seq_one_letter_code
_entity_poly.pdbx_strand_id
1 'polypeptide(L)'
;LEHMWVAPAHIGIGLGRKLFSHAVARAISLNASVIEIDADPHAEGFYERMGAQRVGEISTDIERQPRILPRLVVAIEGSRR
;
A
#
# COMPACT_ATOMS: atom_id res chain seq x y z
N LEU A 1 6.21 -0.66 -8.63
CA LEU A 1 4.82 -1.15 -8.68
C LEU A 1 3.98 0.10 -8.56
N GLU A 2 3.44 0.61 -9.66
CA GLU A 2 2.80 1.94 -9.64
C GLU A 2 1.32 1.87 -9.25
N HIS A 3 0.64 0.74 -9.52
CA HIS A 3 -0.80 0.63 -9.27
C HIS A 3 -1.19 -0.78 -8.82
N MET A 4 -1.75 -0.91 -7.61
CA MET A 4 -2.33 -2.16 -7.08
C MET A 4 -3.83 -1.98 -6.89
N TRP A 5 -4.64 -2.65 -7.73
CA TRP A 5 -6.09 -2.57 -7.69
C TRP A 5 -6.70 -3.97 -7.61
N VAL A 6 -7.72 -4.11 -6.77
CA VAL A 6 -8.59 -5.28 -6.75
C VAL A 6 -9.98 -4.79 -7.14
N ALA A 7 -10.56 -5.37 -8.19
CA ALA A 7 -11.92 -5.04 -8.60
C ALA A 7 -12.91 -5.30 -7.43
N PRO A 8 -13.92 -4.43 -7.21
CA PRO A 8 -14.84 -4.56 -6.07
C PRO A 8 -15.46 -5.95 -5.90
N ALA A 9 -15.79 -6.63 -7.01
CA ALA A 9 -16.32 -7.99 -7.03
C ALA A 9 -15.40 -9.07 -6.42
N HIS A 10 -14.12 -8.75 -6.20
CA HIS A 10 -13.09 -9.64 -5.68
C HIS A 10 -12.50 -9.14 -4.35
N ILE A 11 -13.15 -8.19 -3.69
CA ILE A 11 -12.78 -7.75 -2.34
C ILE A 11 -13.20 -8.83 -1.33
N GLY A 12 -12.38 -9.07 -0.30
CA GLY A 12 -12.69 -10.00 0.79
C GLY A 12 -12.26 -11.46 0.58
N ILE A 13 -11.84 -11.85 -0.63
CA ILE A 13 -11.40 -13.23 -0.93
C ILE A 13 -9.88 -13.46 -0.81
N GLY A 14 -9.15 -12.50 -0.23
CA GLY A 14 -7.71 -12.62 0.03
C GLY A 14 -6.78 -12.27 -1.14
N LEU A 15 -7.30 -11.82 -2.29
CA LEU A 15 -6.48 -11.43 -3.45
C LEU A 15 -5.56 -10.25 -3.13
N GLY A 16 -6.06 -9.23 -2.43
CA GLY A 16 -5.25 -8.08 -2.00
C GLY A 16 -4.06 -8.47 -1.14
N ARG A 17 -4.23 -9.45 -0.22
CA ARG A 17 -3.13 -9.96 0.61
C ARG A 17 -2.07 -10.65 -0.25
N LYS A 18 -2.45 -11.46 -1.24
CA LYS A 18 -1.50 -12.12 -2.15
C LYS A 18 -0.70 -11.12 -2.97
N LEU A 19 -1.36 -10.10 -3.52
CA LEU A 19 -0.69 -9.02 -4.27
C LEU A 19 0.28 -8.25 -3.37
N PHE A 20 -0.14 -7.90 -2.16
CA PHE A 20 0.70 -7.21 -1.19
C PHE A 20 1.92 -8.06 -0.78
N SER A 21 1.74 -9.34 -0.48
CA SER A 21 2.85 -10.26 -0.18
C SER A 21 3.85 -10.36 -1.33
N HIS A 22 3.38 -10.38 -2.58
CA HIS A 22 4.26 -10.34 -3.75
C HIS A 22 5.05 -9.02 -3.83
N ALA A 23 4.40 -7.87 -3.57
CA ALA A 23 5.08 -6.57 -3.52
C ALA A 23 6.17 -6.53 -2.43
N VAL A 24 5.88 -7.04 -1.24
CA VAL A 24 6.86 -7.16 -0.14
C VAL A 24 8.03 -8.07 -0.54
N ALA A 25 7.76 -9.25 -1.10
CA ALA A 25 8.82 -10.15 -1.57
C ALA A 25 9.72 -9.49 -2.62
N ARG A 26 9.12 -8.70 -3.53
CA ARG A 26 9.87 -7.93 -4.51
C ARG A 26 10.73 -6.85 -3.84
N ALA A 27 10.18 -6.11 -2.89
CA ALA A 27 10.92 -5.09 -2.15
C ALA A 27 12.12 -5.69 -1.38
N ILE A 28 11.94 -6.84 -0.73
CA ILE A 28 13.03 -7.60 -0.10
C ILE A 28 14.11 -7.96 -1.13
N SER A 29 13.72 -8.48 -2.30
CA SER A 29 14.69 -8.83 -3.36
C SER A 29 15.47 -7.64 -3.91
N LEU A 30 14.97 -6.43 -3.71
CA LEU A 30 15.60 -5.17 -4.11
C LEU A 30 16.39 -4.53 -2.95
N ASN A 31 16.52 -5.19 -1.80
CA ASN A 31 17.10 -4.66 -0.57
C ASN A 31 16.46 -3.34 -0.12
N ALA A 32 15.17 -3.15 -0.40
CA ALA A 32 14.43 -2.01 0.11
C ALA A 32 14.21 -2.15 1.62
N SER A 33 14.31 -1.05 2.35
CA SER A 33 14.03 -0.98 3.78
C SER A 33 12.58 -0.61 4.09
N VAL A 34 11.90 0.07 3.16
CA VAL A 34 10.55 0.60 3.31
C VAL A 34 9.79 0.52 1.97
N ILE A 35 8.49 0.26 2.04
CA ILE A 35 7.54 0.51 0.95
C ILE A 35 6.66 1.70 1.34
N GLU A 36 6.63 2.73 0.47
CA GLU A 36 5.68 3.84 0.57
C GLU A 36 4.43 3.55 -0.27
N ILE A 37 3.26 3.93 0.26
CA ILE A 37 1.96 3.64 -0.33
C ILE A 37 1.09 4.89 -0.25
N ASP A 38 0.67 5.38 -1.40
CA ASP A 38 -0.39 6.39 -1.50
C ASP A 38 -1.72 5.63 -1.67
N ALA A 39 -2.49 5.56 -0.59
CA ALA A 39 -3.68 4.72 -0.50
C ALA A 39 -4.95 5.50 -0.85
N ASP A 40 -5.96 4.80 -1.36
CA ASP A 40 -7.33 5.30 -1.28
C ASP A 40 -7.78 5.27 0.20
N PRO A 41 -8.55 6.27 0.69
CA PRO A 41 -9.03 6.31 2.07
C PRO A 41 -9.77 5.03 2.51
N HIS A 42 -10.50 4.36 1.62
CA HIS A 42 -11.19 3.11 1.94
C HIS A 42 -10.25 1.90 2.05
N ALA A 43 -9.03 2.02 1.51
CA ALA A 43 -8.01 0.98 1.54
C ALA A 43 -7.03 1.12 2.72
N GLU A 44 -7.04 2.26 3.44
CA GLU A 44 -6.13 2.51 4.58
C GLU A 44 -6.18 1.36 5.60
N GLY A 45 -7.37 1.02 6.10
CA GLY A 45 -7.53 -0.08 7.06
C GLY A 45 -7.16 -1.46 6.52
N PHE A 46 -7.05 -1.66 5.20
CA PHE A 46 -6.45 -2.88 4.65
C PHE A 46 -4.93 -2.86 4.82
N TYR A 47 -4.26 -1.76 4.48
CA TYR A 47 -2.81 -1.64 4.59
C TYR A 47 -2.35 -1.59 6.05
N GLU A 48 -3.10 -0.94 6.95
CA GLU A 48 -2.83 -0.98 8.39
C GLU A 48 -2.81 -2.43 8.93
N ARG A 49 -3.78 -3.26 8.50
CA ARG A 49 -3.79 -4.70 8.85
C ARG A 49 -2.62 -5.48 8.26
N MET A 50 -1.97 -4.96 7.22
CA MET A 50 -0.75 -5.53 6.65
C MET A 50 0.53 -5.02 7.34
N GLY A 51 0.41 -4.15 8.36
CA GLY A 51 1.53 -3.57 9.08
C GLY A 51 1.97 -2.20 8.56
N ALA A 52 1.17 -1.56 7.69
CA ALA A 52 1.44 -0.19 7.27
C ALA A 52 1.09 0.81 8.38
N GLN A 53 1.81 1.92 8.41
CA GLN A 53 1.58 3.03 9.33
C GLN A 53 1.39 4.32 8.53
N ARG A 54 0.39 5.12 8.89
CA ARG A 54 0.19 6.45 8.28
C ARG A 54 1.32 7.37 8.69
N VAL A 55 1.96 7.99 7.70
CA VAL A 55 3.04 8.97 7.87
C VAL A 55 2.67 10.35 7.32
N GLY A 56 1.54 10.46 6.64
CA GLY A 56 1.04 11.72 6.14
C GLY A 56 -0.14 11.55 5.21
N GLU A 57 -0.33 12.54 4.35
CA GLU A 57 -1.35 12.56 3.32
C GLU A 57 -0.91 13.45 2.16
N ILE A 58 -1.56 13.28 1.03
CA ILE A 58 -1.37 14.11 -0.15
C ILE A 58 -2.73 14.62 -0.60
N SER A 59 -2.81 15.90 -0.88
CA SER A 59 -3.91 16.45 -1.68
C SER A 59 -3.59 16.29 -3.16
N THR A 60 -4.39 15.50 -3.86
CA THR A 60 -4.29 15.33 -5.32
C THR A 60 -5.61 15.73 -5.95
N ASP A 61 -5.57 16.53 -7.01
CA ASP A 61 -6.73 16.81 -7.86
C ASP A 61 -6.92 15.66 -8.85
N ILE A 62 -7.63 14.62 -8.41
CA ILE A 62 -8.07 13.54 -9.30
C ILE A 62 -9.47 13.92 -9.79
N GLU A 63 -9.66 13.98 -11.11
CA GLU A 63 -10.96 14.30 -11.73
C GLU A 63 -11.57 15.65 -11.30
N ARG A 64 -10.74 16.67 -11.05
CA ARG A 64 -11.15 18.02 -10.58
C ARG A 64 -11.86 18.03 -9.22
N GLN A 65 -11.70 16.97 -8.43
CA GLN A 65 -12.14 16.93 -7.04
C GLN A 65 -10.91 16.73 -6.15
N PRO A 66 -10.70 17.59 -5.15
CA PRO A 66 -9.60 17.40 -4.22
C PRO A 66 -9.83 16.09 -3.46
N ARG A 67 -8.94 15.12 -3.67
CA ARG A 67 -8.88 13.90 -2.86
C ARG A 67 -7.66 13.95 -1.96
N ILE A 68 -7.90 13.58 -0.71
CA ILE A 68 -6.85 13.38 0.29
C ILE A 68 -6.52 11.89 0.28
N LEU A 69 -5.30 11.55 -0.13
CA LEU A 69 -4.80 10.17 -0.13
C LEU A 69 -3.91 9.98 1.10
N PRO A 70 -4.23 9.05 2.02
CA PRO A 70 -3.33 8.68 3.10
C PRO A 70 -2.00 8.17 2.54
N ARG A 71 -0.89 8.68 3.08
CA ARG A 71 0.44 8.15 2.81
C ARG A 71 0.84 7.22 3.93
N LEU A 72 1.12 5.98 3.57
CA LEU A 72 1.46 4.91 4.48
C LEU A 72 2.86 4.37 4.20
N VAL A 73 3.52 3.85 5.23
CA VAL A 73 4.79 3.13 5.10
C VAL A 73 4.70 1.74 5.69
N VAL A 74 5.36 0.79 5.05
CA VAL A 74 5.56 -0.56 5.58
C VAL A 74 7.06 -0.81 5.67
N ALA A 75 7.57 -1.06 6.87
CA ALA A 75 8.95 -1.46 7.07
C ALA A 75 9.18 -2.87 6.50
N ILE A 76 10.28 -3.05 5.80
CA ILE A 76 10.68 -4.33 5.24
C ILE A 76 11.77 -4.91 6.13
N GLU A 77 11.36 -5.84 7.00
CA GLU A 77 12.28 -6.58 7.88
C GLU A 77 13.05 -7.64 7.07
N GLY A 78 13.91 -7.16 6.16
CA GLY A 78 14.81 -7.98 5.34
C GLY A 78 16.25 -7.46 5.28
N SER A 79 16.52 -6.26 5.80
CA SER A 79 17.82 -5.58 5.63
C SER A 79 18.73 -5.55 6.86
N ARG A 80 18.51 -6.43 7.85
CA ARG A 80 19.51 -6.67 8.91
C ARG A 80 20.14 -8.05 8.72
N ARG A 81 21.21 -8.10 7.95
CA ARG A 81 22.28 -9.09 8.09
C ARG A 81 23.61 -8.36 8.18
#